data_AF-A0A7S0VWY8-F1
#
_entry.id   AF-A0A7S0VWY8-F1
#
_cell.length_a   1.000
_cell.length_b   1.000
_cell.length_c   1.000
_cell.angle_alpha   90.00
_cell.angle_beta   90.00
_cell.angle_gamma   90.00
#
_symmetry.space_group_name_H-M   'P 1'
#
loop_
_entity.id
_entity.type
_entity.pdbx_description
1 polymer ?
#
loop_
_entity_poly.entity_id
_entity_poly.type
_entity_poly.pdbx_seq_one_letter_code
_entity_poly.pdbx_strand_id
1 'polypeptide(L)'
;MVTNGTRPRVVSLLPSATEKLALIGGLDMLVGRSHECDYPPEAAGVPILTASRLTFESSKQIDADVSKALTEGTGLYTLDAEKLLELRPDVILTQDICNVCSIDLAAVERTAMKMDPRPTVVSLNPGGLEDVLRDIARVGDAVGLGKEARAAQERLRDRVSSGVAAAQAAARRREAQGRGPPRVAFLEWTEPAYVG
;
A
#
# COMPACT_ATOMS: atom_id res chain seq x y z
N MET A 1 0.85 -24.01 8.11
CA MET A 1 0.50 -24.15 9.54
C MET A 1 1.54 -23.36 10.31
N VAL A 2 1.21 -22.15 10.77
CA VAL A 2 2.12 -21.35 11.60
C VAL A 2 2.16 -22.02 12.98
N THR A 3 3.30 -22.60 13.31
CA THR A 3 3.57 -23.22 14.61
C THR A 3 4.13 -22.17 15.57
N ASN A 4 3.70 -22.26 16.84
CA ASN A 4 4.08 -21.46 18.02
C ASN A 4 3.50 -20.05 18.17
N GLY A 5 3.00 -19.78 19.39
CA GLY A 5 2.29 -18.57 19.84
C GLY A 5 3.11 -17.28 19.92
N THR A 6 4.05 -17.09 19.00
CA THR A 6 4.78 -15.84 18.75
C THR A 6 4.12 -15.09 17.60
N ARG A 7 3.93 -13.77 17.76
CA ARG A 7 3.38 -12.91 16.71
C ARG A 7 4.32 -12.93 15.47
N PRO A 8 3.79 -12.98 14.24
CA PRO A 8 4.61 -12.97 13.02
C PRO A 8 5.49 -11.72 12.93
N ARG A 9 6.65 -11.84 12.29
CA ARG A 9 7.52 -10.73 11.91
C ARG A 9 7.12 -10.25 10.51
N VAL A 10 6.72 -8.99 10.38
CA VAL A 10 6.18 -8.44 9.14
C VAL A 10 7.14 -7.41 8.56
N VAL A 11 7.51 -7.57 7.29
CA VAL A 11 8.08 -6.49 6.50
C VAL A 11 7.00 -5.93 5.58
N SER A 12 6.84 -4.61 5.53
CA SER A 12 5.90 -3.95 4.63
C SER A 12 6.63 -3.05 3.63
N LEU A 13 6.58 -3.39 2.36
CA LEU A 13 7.24 -2.67 1.27
C LEU A 13 6.29 -1.68 0.56
N LEU A 14 5.19 -1.31 1.21
CA LEU A 14 4.11 -0.47 0.67
C LEU A 14 3.43 0.32 1.80
N PRO A 15 3.31 1.67 1.72
CA PRO A 15 2.66 2.47 2.75
C PRO A 15 1.26 1.99 3.12
N SER A 16 0.40 1.80 2.11
CA SER A 16 -0.98 1.37 2.35
C SER A 16 -1.11 0.00 3.02
N ALA A 17 -0.09 -0.86 2.92
CA ALA A 17 -0.06 -2.15 3.63
C ALA A 17 0.37 -1.97 5.09
N THR A 18 1.30 -1.05 5.37
CA THR A 18 1.68 -0.66 6.74
C THR A 18 0.48 -0.08 7.49
N GLU A 19 -0.29 0.79 6.84
CA GLU A 19 -1.50 1.36 7.43
C GLU A 19 -2.57 0.30 7.70
N LYS A 20 -2.77 -0.67 6.79
CA LYS A 20 -3.69 -1.81 7.00
C LYS A 20 -3.25 -2.65 8.20
N LEU A 21 -1.95 -2.93 8.33
CA LEU A 21 -1.40 -3.67 9.47
C LEU A 21 -1.62 -2.90 10.79
N ALA A 22 -1.40 -1.59 10.80
CA ALA A 22 -1.65 -0.75 11.96
C ALA A 22 -3.14 -0.70 12.34
N LEU A 23 -4.02 -0.55 11.35
CA LEU A 23 -5.48 -0.49 11.51
C LEU A 23 -6.05 -1.71 12.24
N ILE A 24 -5.46 -2.89 12.00
CA ILE A 24 -5.89 -4.15 12.61
C ILE A 24 -5.17 -4.46 13.93
N GLY A 25 -4.34 -3.55 14.44
CA GLY A 25 -3.61 -3.70 15.70
C GLY A 25 -2.32 -4.52 15.60
N GLY A 26 -1.80 -4.74 14.38
CA GLY A 26 -0.58 -5.53 14.15
C GLY A 26 0.70 -4.70 14.00
N LEU A 27 0.71 -3.41 14.35
CA LEU A 27 1.88 -2.56 14.11
C LEU A 27 3.13 -3.05 14.85
N ASP A 28 2.98 -3.65 16.03
CA ASP A 28 4.07 -4.22 16.82
C ASP A 28 4.74 -5.45 16.15
N MET A 29 4.11 -6.00 15.11
CA MET A 29 4.66 -7.07 14.28
C MET A 29 5.61 -6.53 13.20
N LEU A 30 5.59 -5.23 12.92
CA LEU A 30 6.40 -4.62 11.87
C LEU A 30 7.88 -4.65 12.28
N VAL A 31 8.75 -5.17 11.41
CA VAL A 31 10.21 -5.25 11.62
C VAL A 31 11.02 -4.57 10.53
N GLY A 32 10.37 -4.13 9.45
CA GLY A 32 10.99 -3.39 8.37
C GLY A 32 9.94 -2.77 7.46
N ARG A 33 10.27 -1.62 6.86
CA ARG A 33 9.32 -0.81 6.07
C ARG A 33 9.90 -0.28 4.76
N SER A 34 9.06 0.21 3.87
CA SER A 34 9.49 1.04 2.73
C SER A 34 9.89 2.44 3.21
N HIS A 35 10.63 3.20 2.38
CA HIS A 35 11.01 4.59 2.69
C HIS A 35 9.82 5.54 2.84
N GLU A 36 8.67 5.20 2.26
CA GLU A 36 7.45 6.03 2.26
C GLU A 36 6.46 5.63 3.35
N CYS A 37 6.72 4.54 4.10
CA CYS A 37 5.81 4.08 5.16
C CYS A 37 5.92 4.97 6.41
N ASP A 38 5.37 6.17 6.37
CA ASP A 38 5.49 7.20 7.42
C ASP A 38 4.27 7.31 8.36
N TYR A 39 3.20 6.53 8.09
CA TYR A 39 1.99 6.48 8.90
C TYR A 39 1.64 5.06 9.38
N PRO A 40 1.19 4.89 10.64
CA PRO A 40 1.22 5.92 11.69
C PRO A 40 2.68 6.23 12.09
N PRO A 41 2.97 7.39 12.73
CA PRO A 41 4.36 7.81 13.02
C PRO A 41 5.20 6.77 13.76
N GLU A 42 4.57 5.91 14.55
CA GLU A 42 5.20 4.80 15.28
C GLU A 42 5.84 3.75 14.34
N ALA A 43 5.39 3.65 13.08
CA ALA A 43 6.02 2.82 12.06
C ALA A 43 7.46 3.28 11.76
N ALA A 44 7.82 4.52 12.07
CA ALA A 44 9.17 5.04 11.86
C ALA A 44 10.25 4.36 12.72
N GLY A 45 9.85 3.62 13.76
CA GLY A 45 10.77 2.92 14.67
C GLY A 45 11.48 1.70 14.07
N VAL A 46 11.12 1.26 12.86
CA VAL A 46 11.73 0.10 12.21
C VAL A 46 12.58 0.51 11.00
N PRO A 47 13.56 -0.32 10.62
CA PRO A 47 14.45 0.01 9.53
C PRO A 47 13.75 0.13 8.17
N ILE A 48 14.26 1.04 7.32
CA ILE A 48 13.86 1.20 5.93
C ILE A 48 14.62 0.19 5.05
N LEU A 49 13.92 -0.42 4.10
CA LEU A 49 14.44 -1.45 3.16
C LEU A 49 14.38 -1.03 1.69
N THR A 50 13.84 0.14 1.38
CA THR A 50 13.72 0.60 0.00
C THR A 50 14.20 2.03 -0.14
N ALA A 51 14.60 2.44 -1.34
CA ALA A 51 14.95 3.82 -1.62
C ALA A 51 14.48 4.21 -3.03
N SER A 52 14.19 5.50 -3.20
CA SER A 52 13.88 6.08 -4.51
C SER A 52 15.16 6.33 -5.31
N ARG A 53 15.11 6.02 -6.61
CA ARG A 53 16.10 6.45 -7.61
C ARG A 53 15.80 7.84 -8.15
N LEU A 54 14.63 8.40 -7.84
CA LEU A 54 14.18 9.71 -8.30
C LEU A 54 14.64 10.83 -7.37
N THR A 55 14.87 12.00 -7.97
CA THR A 55 15.01 13.29 -7.31
C THR A 55 13.73 14.09 -7.48
N PHE A 56 13.02 14.37 -6.39
CA PHE A 56 11.69 15.00 -6.41
C PHE A 56 11.79 16.53 -6.51
N GLU A 57 12.20 17.05 -7.66
CA GLU A 57 12.38 18.50 -7.87
C GLU A 57 11.17 19.21 -8.49
N SER A 58 10.63 18.68 -9.59
CA SER A 58 9.47 19.24 -10.30
C SER A 58 8.64 18.13 -10.95
N SER A 59 7.34 18.38 -11.19
CA SER A 59 6.49 17.39 -11.87
C SER A 59 7.01 17.03 -13.26
N LYS A 60 7.55 18.01 -13.99
CA LYS A 60 8.12 17.82 -15.32
C LYS A 60 9.34 16.89 -15.28
N GLN A 61 10.20 17.07 -14.29
CA GLN A 61 11.37 16.22 -14.12
C GLN A 61 10.95 14.80 -13.73
N ILE A 62 10.01 14.67 -12.79
CA ILE A 62 9.46 13.37 -12.37
C ILE A 62 8.83 12.66 -13.57
N ASP A 63 8.03 13.34 -14.39
CA ASP A 63 7.42 12.79 -15.60
C ASP A 63 8.46 12.29 -16.61
N ALA A 64 9.52 13.07 -16.83
CA ALA A 64 10.63 12.67 -17.70
C ALA A 64 11.36 11.44 -17.17
N ASP A 65 11.64 11.38 -15.87
CA ASP A 65 12.34 10.26 -15.24
C ASP A 65 11.49 8.98 -15.22
N VAL A 66 10.20 9.10 -14.90
CA VAL A 66 9.24 7.99 -14.93
C VAL A 66 9.08 7.47 -16.36
N SER A 67 8.91 8.35 -17.35
CA SER A 67 8.79 7.97 -18.76
C SER A 67 10.03 7.25 -19.28
N LYS A 68 11.21 7.73 -18.87
CA LYS A 68 12.49 7.07 -19.17
C LYS A 68 12.55 5.68 -18.54
N ALA A 69 12.23 5.56 -17.24
CA ALA A 69 12.23 4.31 -16.52
C ALA A 69 11.28 3.26 -17.14
N LEU A 70 10.09 3.68 -17.56
CA LEU A 70 9.13 2.85 -18.30
C LEU A 70 9.71 2.35 -19.63
N THR A 71 10.36 3.23 -20.38
CA THR A 71 10.94 2.89 -21.69
C THR A 71 12.11 1.90 -21.54
N GLU A 72 12.93 2.08 -20.50
CA GLU A 72 14.11 1.25 -20.24
C GLU A 72 13.78 -0.03 -19.44
N GLY A 73 12.55 -0.15 -18.91
CA GLY A 73 12.17 -1.25 -18.02
C GLY A 73 12.94 -1.25 -16.70
N THR A 74 13.42 -0.08 -16.26
CA THR A 74 14.15 0.08 -15.00
C THR A 74 13.18 0.48 -13.90
N GLY A 75 13.21 -0.22 -12.77
CA GLY A 75 12.37 0.15 -11.62
C GLY A 75 12.79 1.50 -11.04
N LEU A 76 11.86 2.25 -10.44
CA LEU A 76 12.14 3.53 -9.77
C LEU A 76 12.70 3.35 -8.36
N TYR A 77 12.59 2.15 -7.82
CA TYR A 77 12.91 1.87 -6.41
C TYR A 77 13.87 0.70 -6.26
N THR A 78 14.72 0.76 -5.24
CA THR A 78 15.63 -0.31 -4.84
C THR A 78 15.05 -1.10 -3.66
N LEU A 79 15.49 -2.37 -3.54
CA LEU A 79 15.25 -3.22 -2.37
C LEU A 79 16.60 -3.58 -1.74
N ASP A 80 16.74 -3.34 -0.45
CA ASP A 80 17.84 -3.84 0.38
C ASP A 80 17.60 -5.32 0.72
N ALA A 81 18.05 -6.19 -0.19
CA ALA A 81 17.84 -7.63 -0.08
C ALA A 81 18.64 -8.25 1.08
N GLU A 82 19.82 -7.71 1.40
CA GLU A 82 20.65 -8.19 2.51
C GLU A 82 19.94 -7.97 3.84
N LYS A 83 19.45 -6.75 4.06
CA LYS A 83 18.69 -6.40 5.26
C LYS A 83 17.36 -7.15 5.35
N LEU A 84 16.70 -7.40 4.21
CA LEU A 84 15.51 -8.23 4.18
C LEU A 84 15.80 -9.67 4.66
N LEU A 85 16.94 -10.24 4.29
CA LEU A 85 17.40 -11.55 4.78
C LEU A 85 17.73 -11.52 6.28
N GLU A 86 18.44 -10.49 6.74
CA GLU A 86 18.79 -10.31 8.16
C GLU A 86 17.56 -10.23 9.06
N LEU A 87 16.51 -9.53 8.60
CA LEU A 87 15.28 -9.35 9.37
C LEU A 87 14.45 -10.62 9.51
N ARG A 88 14.67 -11.66 8.70
CA ARG A 88 13.94 -12.94 8.75
C ARG A 88 12.43 -12.75 8.99
N PRO A 89 11.72 -12.05 8.08
CA PRO A 89 10.27 -11.91 8.21
C PRO A 89 9.57 -13.26 8.07
N ASP A 90 8.39 -13.37 8.65
CA ASP A 90 7.42 -14.45 8.39
C ASP A 90 6.45 -14.05 7.27
N VAL A 91 6.19 -12.74 7.12
CA VAL A 91 5.29 -12.16 6.12
C VAL A 91 5.94 -10.95 5.46
N ILE A 92 5.85 -10.87 4.13
CA ILE A 92 6.25 -9.71 3.35
C ILE A 92 5.02 -9.16 2.63
N LEU A 93 4.63 -7.93 2.96
CA LEU A 93 3.54 -7.21 2.29
C LEU A 93 4.13 -6.36 1.17
N THR A 94 3.62 -6.51 -0.06
CA THR A 94 4.10 -5.80 -1.24
C THR A 94 2.94 -5.53 -2.21
N GLN A 95 3.24 -4.93 -3.36
CA GLN A 95 2.33 -4.80 -4.52
C GLN A 95 3.10 -5.09 -5.81
N ASP A 96 2.35 -5.19 -6.90
CA ASP A 96 2.83 -5.36 -8.28
C ASP A 96 1.88 -4.67 -9.30
N ILE A 97 1.29 -3.53 -8.91
CA ILE A 97 0.34 -2.79 -9.77
C ILE A 97 1.06 -2.11 -10.93
N CYS A 98 2.29 -1.64 -10.68
CA CYS A 98 3.07 -0.89 -11.65
C CYS A 98 4.49 -1.43 -11.69
N ASN A 99 4.94 -1.78 -12.89
CA ASN A 99 6.26 -2.35 -13.17
C ASN A 99 7.44 -1.41 -12.85
N VAL A 100 7.21 -0.11 -12.76
CA VAL A 100 8.26 0.87 -12.40
C VAL A 100 8.02 1.55 -11.06
N CYS A 101 6.76 1.79 -10.70
CA CYS A 101 6.39 2.49 -9.45
C CYS A 101 6.23 1.55 -8.25
N SER A 102 6.35 0.24 -8.43
CA SER A 102 6.34 -0.73 -7.34
C SER A 102 7.74 -1.29 -7.12
N ILE A 103 7.99 -1.83 -5.92
CA ILE A 103 9.15 -2.69 -5.72
C ILE A 103 9.00 -3.92 -6.61
N ASP A 104 10.08 -4.29 -7.34
CA ASP A 104 10.10 -5.47 -8.20
C ASP A 104 9.69 -6.72 -7.40
N LEU A 105 8.49 -7.24 -7.66
CA LEU A 105 7.97 -8.43 -7.01
C LEU A 105 8.91 -9.61 -7.21
N ALA A 106 9.53 -9.74 -8.39
CA ALA A 106 10.46 -10.83 -8.65
C ALA A 106 11.72 -10.71 -7.77
N ALA A 107 12.18 -9.49 -7.44
CA ALA A 107 13.28 -9.29 -6.49
C ALA A 107 12.88 -9.70 -5.06
N VAL A 108 11.66 -9.38 -4.64
CA VAL A 108 11.11 -9.81 -3.34
C VAL A 108 11.03 -11.33 -3.26
N GLU A 109 10.45 -11.98 -4.28
CA GLU A 109 10.30 -13.43 -4.33
C GLU A 109 11.65 -14.15 -4.37
N ARG A 110 12.60 -13.68 -5.20
CA ARG A 110 13.97 -14.23 -5.25
C ARG A 110 14.67 -14.13 -3.89
N THR A 111 14.42 -13.07 -3.14
CA THR A 111 15.01 -12.89 -1.81
C THR A 111 14.33 -13.80 -0.79
N ALA A 112 13.00 -13.87 -0.80
CA ALA A 112 12.22 -14.78 0.05
C ALA A 112 12.60 -16.26 -0.15
N MET A 113 12.87 -16.69 -1.39
CA MET A 113 13.28 -18.06 -1.71
C MET A 113 14.61 -18.48 -1.06
N LYS A 114 15.44 -17.53 -0.61
CA LYS A 114 16.72 -17.81 0.07
C LYS A 114 16.56 -18.01 1.58
N MET A 115 15.35 -17.83 2.12
CA MET A 115 15.08 -17.93 3.56
C MET A 115 14.51 -19.29 3.93
N ASP A 116 14.84 -19.77 5.12
CA ASP A 116 14.25 -20.96 5.75
C ASP A 116 13.89 -20.64 7.22
N PRO A 117 12.60 -20.67 7.61
CA PRO A 117 11.43 -20.91 6.75
C PRO A 117 11.23 -19.77 5.73
N ARG A 118 10.64 -20.11 4.58
CA ARG A 118 10.29 -19.13 3.55
C ARG A 118 9.12 -18.25 4.03
N PRO A 119 9.22 -16.91 3.97
CA PRO A 119 8.10 -16.03 4.33
C PRO A 119 6.93 -16.15 3.36
N THR A 120 5.74 -15.83 3.86
CA THR A 120 4.55 -15.63 3.02
C THR A 120 4.65 -14.26 2.35
N VAL A 121 4.69 -14.22 1.02
CA VAL A 121 4.65 -12.97 0.25
C VAL A 121 3.20 -12.66 -0.09
N VAL A 122 2.71 -11.49 0.33
CA VAL A 122 1.34 -11.02 0.08
C VAL A 122 1.40 -9.81 -0.86
N SER A 123 1.06 -10.03 -2.13
CA SER A 123 0.96 -8.95 -3.14
C SER A 123 -0.47 -8.39 -3.17
N LEU A 124 -0.61 -7.11 -2.83
CA LEU A 124 -1.87 -6.36 -2.78
C LEU A 124 -2.01 -5.51 -4.05
N ASN A 125 -3.03 -5.81 -4.87
CA ASN A 125 -3.22 -5.16 -6.17
C ASN A 125 -4.70 -4.75 -6.36
N PRO A 126 -5.22 -3.82 -5.54
CA PRO A 126 -6.64 -3.45 -5.61
C PRO A 126 -6.97 -2.71 -6.91
N GLY A 127 -8.06 -3.10 -7.58
CA GLY A 127 -8.58 -2.44 -8.78
C GLY A 127 -9.71 -1.44 -8.48
N GLY A 128 -10.12 -1.30 -7.22
CA GLY A 128 -11.14 -0.36 -6.79
C GLY A 128 -11.33 -0.33 -5.28
N LEU A 129 -12.25 0.51 -4.82
CA LEU A 129 -12.46 0.75 -3.38
C LEU A 129 -12.81 -0.52 -2.60
N GLU A 130 -13.65 -1.39 -3.16
CA GLU A 130 -14.02 -2.65 -2.50
C GLU A 130 -12.82 -3.59 -2.39
N ASP A 131 -11.88 -3.58 -3.35
CA ASP A 131 -10.64 -4.35 -3.24
C ASP A 131 -9.75 -3.83 -2.12
N VAL A 132 -9.65 -2.51 -1.96
CA VAL A 132 -8.91 -1.90 -0.84
C VAL A 132 -9.46 -2.39 0.50
N LEU A 133 -10.79 -2.50 0.62
CA LEU A 133 -11.44 -3.04 1.82
C LEU A 133 -11.15 -4.53 1.99
N ARG A 134 -11.19 -5.32 0.91
CA ARG A 134 -10.85 -6.76 0.94
C ARG A 134 -9.38 -7.02 1.31
N ASP A 135 -8.47 -6.15 0.90
CA ASP A 135 -7.05 -6.28 1.23
C ASP A 135 -6.78 -6.19 2.74
N ILE A 136 -7.66 -5.54 3.51
CA ILE A 136 -7.56 -5.53 4.98
C ILE A 136 -7.68 -6.97 5.52
N ALA A 137 -8.67 -7.72 5.03
CA ALA A 137 -8.83 -9.13 5.40
C ALA A 137 -7.63 -9.98 4.95
N ARG A 138 -7.10 -9.74 3.74
CA ARG A 138 -5.91 -10.47 3.24
C ARG A 138 -4.68 -10.24 4.12
N VAL A 139 -4.44 -9.00 4.55
CA VAL A 139 -3.37 -8.67 5.50
C VAL A 139 -3.63 -9.35 6.83
N GLY A 140 -4.85 -9.26 7.37
CA GLY A 140 -5.22 -9.87 8.64
C GLY A 140 -5.06 -11.38 8.66
N ASP A 141 -5.54 -12.08 7.64
CA ASP A 141 -5.42 -13.54 7.55
C ASP A 141 -3.94 -13.98 7.44
N ALA A 142 -3.10 -13.21 6.75
CA ALA A 142 -1.66 -13.49 6.63
C ALA A 142 -0.90 -13.35 7.96
N VAL A 143 -1.34 -12.46 8.85
CA VAL A 143 -0.67 -12.18 10.14
C VAL A 143 -1.41 -12.78 11.36
N GLY A 144 -2.47 -13.56 11.13
CA GLY A 144 -3.26 -14.18 12.20
C GLY A 144 -4.23 -13.25 12.94
N LEU A 145 -4.55 -12.09 12.36
CA LEU A 145 -5.48 -11.07 12.88
C LEU A 145 -6.79 -10.99 12.05
N GLY A 146 -7.25 -12.12 11.51
CA GLY A 146 -8.40 -12.16 10.61
C GLY A 146 -9.71 -11.63 11.23
N LYS A 147 -9.90 -11.80 12.54
CA LYS A 147 -11.09 -11.31 13.25
C LYS A 147 -11.08 -9.79 13.33
N GLU A 148 -9.95 -9.22 13.75
CA GLU A 148 -9.69 -7.79 13.84
C GLU A 148 -9.83 -7.13 12.47
N ALA A 149 -9.29 -7.78 11.44
CA ALA A 149 -9.37 -7.33 10.05
C ALA A 149 -10.78 -7.29 9.51
N ARG A 150 -11.60 -8.35 9.70
CA ARG A 150 -13.01 -8.35 9.29
C ARG A 150 -13.80 -7.25 9.99
N ALA A 151 -13.59 -7.07 11.29
CA ALA A 151 -14.25 -5.99 12.04
C ALA A 151 -13.81 -4.61 11.55
N ALA A 152 -12.54 -4.40 11.20
CA ALA A 152 -12.04 -3.15 10.63
C ALA A 152 -12.61 -2.89 9.22
N GLN A 153 -12.69 -3.93 8.39
CA GLN A 153 -13.28 -3.88 7.06
C GLN A 153 -14.76 -3.46 7.13
N GLU A 154 -15.56 -4.07 8.01
CA GLU A 154 -16.96 -3.72 8.21
C GLU A 154 -17.13 -2.25 8.62
N ARG A 155 -16.38 -1.79 9.63
CA ARG A 155 -16.43 -0.38 10.07
C ARG A 155 -16.09 0.59 8.95
N LEU A 156 -15.09 0.27 8.11
CA LEU A 156 -14.74 1.12 6.97
C LEU A 156 -15.80 1.09 5.87
N ARG A 157 -16.40 -0.07 5.61
CA ARG A 157 -17.51 -0.19 4.66
C ARG A 157 -18.70 0.67 5.10
N ASP A 158 -19.06 0.64 6.38
CA ASP A 158 -20.15 1.47 6.93
C ASP A 158 -19.86 2.97 6.79
N ARG A 159 -18.60 3.38 7.02
CA ARG A 159 -18.16 4.77 6.80
C ARG A 159 -18.28 5.19 5.34
N VAL A 160 -17.87 4.33 4.40
CA VAL A 160 -18.01 4.56 2.95
C VAL A 160 -19.49 4.71 2.58
N SER A 161 -20.34 3.76 2.99
CA SER A 161 -21.77 3.80 2.73
C SER A 161 -22.43 5.07 3.27
N SER A 162 -22.03 5.51 4.46
CA SER A 162 -22.52 6.76 5.06
C SER A 162 -22.12 7.99 4.24
N GLY A 163 -20.88 8.05 3.76
CA GLY A 163 -20.40 9.14 2.89
C GLY A 163 -21.14 9.18 1.55
N VAL A 164 -21.36 8.02 0.93
CA VAL A 164 -22.14 7.90 -0.32
C VAL A 164 -23.57 8.38 -0.13
N ALA A 165 -24.23 7.97 0.96
CA ALA A 165 -25.59 8.41 1.26
C ALA A 165 -25.68 9.94 1.45
N ALA A 166 -24.70 10.53 2.15
CA ALA A 166 -24.62 11.97 2.33
C ALA A 166 -24.41 12.72 1.00
N ALA A 167 -23.53 12.21 0.14
CA ALA A 167 -23.28 12.77 -1.19
C ALA A 167 -24.52 12.71 -2.08
N GLN A 168 -25.24 11.58 -2.09
CA GLN A 168 -26.50 11.44 -2.83
C GLN A 168 -27.58 12.39 -2.33
N ALA A 169 -27.70 12.57 -1.01
CA ALA A 169 -28.64 13.53 -0.43
C ALA A 169 -28.28 14.97 -0.82
N ALA A 170 -26.99 15.31 -0.85
CA ALA A 170 -26.53 16.62 -1.32
C ALA A 170 -26.83 16.84 -2.82
N ALA A 171 -26.63 15.82 -3.65
CA ALA A 171 -26.96 15.87 -5.07
C ALA A 171 -28.46 16.15 -5.31
N ARG A 172 -29.34 15.42 -4.62
CA ARG A 172 -30.80 15.64 -4.69
C ARG A 172 -31.20 17.07 -4.27
N ARG A 173 -30.56 17.62 -3.23
CA ARG A 173 -30.80 19.01 -2.81
C ARG A 173 -30.38 20.04 -3.87
N ARG A 174 -29.27 19.80 -4.57
CA ARG A 174 -28.82 20.69 -5.65
C ARG A 174 -29.78 20.67 -6.83
N GLU A 175 -30.21 19.47 -7.22
CA GLU A 175 -31.18 19.28 -8.30
C GLU A 175 -32.51 20.00 -8.00
N ALA A 176 -33.02 19.88 -6.77
CA ALA A 176 -34.22 20.59 -6.32
C ALA A 176 -34.07 22.13 -6.33
N GLN A 177 -32.83 22.65 -6.30
CA GLN A 177 -32.52 24.08 -6.42
C GLN A 177 -32.25 24.50 -7.89
N GLY A 178 -32.50 23.63 -8.87
CA GLY A 178 -32.18 23.87 -10.28
C GLY A 178 -30.67 23.91 -10.56
N ARG A 179 -29.84 23.36 -9.67
CA ARG A 179 -28.38 23.34 -9.80
C ARG A 179 -27.92 21.93 -10.19
N GLY A 180 -27.12 21.84 -11.26
CA GLY A 180 -26.46 20.59 -11.64
C GLY A 180 -25.44 20.09 -10.60
N PRO A 181 -24.91 18.86 -10.81
CA PRO A 181 -23.83 18.33 -9.98
C PRO A 181 -22.61 19.26 -10.01
N PRO A 182 -21.81 19.33 -8.92
CA PRO A 182 -20.56 20.07 -8.95
C PRO A 182 -19.66 19.48 -10.05
N ARG A 183 -19.05 20.37 -10.84
CA ARG A 183 -18.05 19.99 -11.82
C ARG A 183 -16.71 19.92 -11.09
N VAL A 184 -16.06 18.76 -11.15
CA VAL A 184 -14.79 18.50 -10.47
C VAL A 184 -13.77 18.11 -11.52
N ALA A 185 -12.54 18.60 -11.36
CA ALA A 185 -11.37 18.13 -12.09
C ALA A 185 -10.38 17.57 -11.05
N PHE A 186 -9.87 16.37 -11.30
CA PHE A 186 -8.80 15.75 -10.52
C PHE A 186 -7.53 15.78 -11.37
N LEU A 187 -6.47 16.39 -10.83
CA LEU A 187 -5.19 16.55 -11.52
C LEU A 187 -4.12 15.90 -10.65
N GLU A 188 -3.44 14.88 -11.18
CA GLU A 188 -2.39 14.15 -10.45
C GLU A 188 -1.08 14.93 -10.45
N TRP A 189 -0.76 15.59 -11.57
CA TRP A 189 0.38 16.49 -11.66
C TRP A 189 0.12 17.63 -12.66
N THR A 190 0.84 18.74 -12.51
CA THR A 190 0.55 20.01 -13.19
C THR A 190 1.32 20.25 -14.48
N GLU A 191 2.49 19.62 -14.65
CA GLU A 191 3.34 19.76 -15.84
C GLU A 191 4.06 18.43 -16.13
N PRO A 192 3.80 17.76 -17.27
CA PRO A 192 2.63 17.99 -18.14
C PRO A 192 1.33 17.83 -17.35
N ALA A 193 0.23 18.47 -17.74
CA ALA A 193 -1.03 18.27 -17.02
C ALA A 193 -1.52 16.83 -17.21
N TYR A 194 -1.82 16.13 -16.13
CA TYR A 194 -2.35 14.77 -16.17
C TYR A 194 -3.58 14.65 -15.31
N VAL A 195 -4.62 14.17 -15.97
CA VAL A 195 -5.95 13.97 -15.43
C VAL A 195 -6.06 12.48 -15.15
N GLY A 196 -6.20 12.14 -13.86
CA GLY A 196 -6.47 10.76 -13.42
C GLY A 196 -7.90 10.32 -13.69
#